data_AF-A0A7C5Q532-F1
#
_entry.id   AF-A0A7C5Q532-F1
#
_cell.length_a   1.000
_cell.length_b   1.000
_cell.length_c   1.000
_cell.angle_alpha   90.00
_cell.angle_beta   90.00
_cell.angle_gamma   90.00
#
_symmetry.space_group_name_H-M   'P 1'
#
loop_
_entity.id
_entity.type
_entity.pdbx_description
1 polymer ?
#
loop_
_entity_poly.entity_id
_entity_poly.type
_entity_poly.pdbx_seq_one_letter_code
_entity_poly.pdbx_strand_id
1 'polypeptide(L)' 'MNIVTKGLGVVLASIIVLGLAGCGGKEERKAAYLERGKAYLAEKNFDKAKIEFKNVLQIDPKDA' A
#
# COMPACT_ATOMS: atom_id res chain seq x y z
N MET A 1 -7.31 -39.33 -16.08
CA MET A 1 -7.00 -37.93 -15.72
C MET A 1 -8.29 -37.29 -15.21
N ASN A 2 -8.54 -37.42 -13.90
CA ASN A 2 -9.89 -37.24 -13.35
C ASN A 2 -10.28 -35.76 -13.31
N ILE A 3 -11.56 -35.49 -13.57
CA ILE A 3 -12.15 -34.14 -13.51
C ILE A 3 -11.85 -33.43 -12.18
N VAL A 4 -11.75 -34.21 -11.10
CA VAL A 4 -11.39 -33.76 -9.74
C VAL A 4 -9.95 -33.24 -9.67
N THR A 5 -9.00 -33.90 -10.32
CA THR A 5 -7.58 -33.51 -10.33
C THR A 5 -7.35 -32.22 -11.12
N LYS A 6 -8.13 -31.99 -12.18
CA LYS A 6 -8.11 -30.74 -12.97
C LYS A 6 -8.75 -29.58 -12.19
N GLY A 7 -9.87 -29.82 -11.52
CA GLY A 7 -10.55 -28.79 -10.71
C GLY A 7 -9.72 -28.30 -9.53
N LEU A 8 -9.02 -29.20 -8.84
CA LEU A 8 -8.13 -28.85 -7.73
C LEU A 8 -6.97 -27.94 -8.16
N GLY A 9 -6.39 -28.19 -9.35
CA GLY A 9 -5.35 -27.35 -9.92
C GLY A 9 -5.80 -25.92 -10.23
N VAL A 10 -7.04 -25.76 -10.73
CA VAL A 10 -7.62 -24.45 -11.04
C VAL A 10 -7.89 -23.64 -9.76
N VAL A 11 -8.39 -24.30 -8.70
CA VAL A 11 -8.65 -23.64 -7.41
C VAL A 11 -7.35 -23.16 -6.77
N LEU A 12 -6.30 -23.99 -6.77
CA LEU A 12 -4.99 -23.61 -6.25
C LEU A 12 -4.36 -22.45 -7.02
N ALA A 13 -4.48 -22.44 -8.36
CA ALA A 13 -4.00 -21.34 -9.18
C ALA A 13 -4.75 -20.02 -8.89
N SER A 14 -6.07 -20.10 -8.65
CA SER A 14 -6.91 -18.94 -8.33
C SER A 14 -6.54 -18.29 -7.00
N ILE A 15 -6.18 -19.08 -5.99
CA ILE A 15 -5.79 -18.59 -4.65
C ILE A 15 -4.44 -17.86 -4.71
N ILE A 16 -3.50 -18.33 -5.54
CA ILE A 16 -2.19 -17.70 -5.71
C ILE A 16 -2.31 -16.34 -6.39
N VAL A 17 -3.20 -16.21 -7.39
CA VAL A 17 -3.47 -14.93 -8.07
C VAL A 17 -4.07 -13.90 -7.11
N LEU A 18 -4.96 -14.31 -6.21
CA LEU A 18 -5.57 -13.42 -5.22
C LEU A 18 -4.58 -12.96 -4.13
N GLY A 19 -3.59 -13.78 -3.80
CA GLY A 19 -2.55 -13.42 -2.82
C GLY A 19 -1.60 -12.31 -3.28
N LEU A 20 -1.43 -12.11 -4.60
CA LEU A 20 -0.52 -11.11 -5.16
C LEU A 20 -1.07 -9.68 -5.11
N ALA A 21 -2.38 -9.49 -4.92
CA ALA A 21 -2.99 -8.16 -4.81
C ALA A 21 -2.70 -7.46 -3.46
N GLY A 22 -2.13 -8.16 -2.48
CA GLY A 22 -1.93 -7.64 -1.12
C GLY A 22 -0.61 -6.90 -0.87
N CYS A 23 0.32 -6.85 -1.82
CA CYS A 23 1.71 -6.45 -1.54
C CYS A 23 1.99 -4.93 -1.61
N GLY A 24 1.05 -4.09 -2.11
CA GLY A 24 1.34 -2.67 -2.41
C GLY A 24 0.79 -1.61 -1.46
N GLY A 25 -0.21 -1.93 -0.63
CA GLY A 25 -1.02 -0.90 0.02
C GLY A 25 -0.32 -0.07 1.11
N LYS A 26 0.76 -0.58 1.73
CA LYS A 26 1.48 0.15 2.78
C LYS A 26 2.39 1.23 2.18
N GLU A 27 3.21 0.85 1.21
CA GLU A 27 4.17 1.73 0.53
C GLU A 27 3.45 2.81 -0.29
N GLU A 28 2.36 2.44 -0.99
CA GLU A 28 1.57 3.40 -1.77
C GLU A 28 0.94 4.48 -0.89
N ARG A 29 0.36 4.10 0.25
CA ARG A 29 -0.17 5.07 1.21
C ARG A 29 0.93 5.98 1.75
N LYS A 30 2.10 5.43 2.10
CA LYS A 30 3.26 6.20 2.58
C LYS A 30 3.66 7.27 1.56
N ALA A 31 3.81 6.87 0.29
CA ALA A 31 4.15 7.77 -0.80
C ALA A 31 3.08 8.86 -0.98
N ALA A 32 1.79 8.52 -0.91
CA ALA A 32 0.71 9.49 -1.03
C ALA A 32 0.71 10.54 0.09
N TYR A 33 0.94 10.14 1.35
CA TYR A 33 1.09 11.09 2.46
C TYR A 33 2.33 11.97 2.29
N LEU A 34 3.46 11.40 1.84
CA LEU A 34 4.70 12.14 1.63
C LEU A 34 4.54 13.23 0.55
N GLU A 35 3.94 12.89 -0.59
CA GLU A 35 3.73 13.83 -1.69
C GLU A 35 2.77 14.96 -1.31
N ARG A 36 1.68 14.65 -0.58
CA ARG A 36 0.79 15.70 -0.03
C ARG A 36 1.50 16.60 0.98
N GLY A 37 2.33 16.02 1.85
CA GLY A 37 3.13 16.79 2.80
C GLY A 37 4.06 17.79 2.12
N LYS A 38 4.75 17.35 1.05
CA LYS A 38 5.59 18.23 0.22
C LYS A 38 4.78 19.33 -0.48
N ALA A 39 3.61 19.01 -1.03
CA ALA A 39 2.74 19.99 -1.66
C ALA A 39 2.31 21.09 -0.67
N TYR A 40 1.78 20.71 0.49
CA TYR A 40 1.40 21.67 1.52
C TYR A 40 2.58 22.48 2.07
N LEU A 41 3.77 21.87 2.15
CA LEU A 41 4.99 22.59 2.53
C LEU A 41 5.34 23.67 1.51
N ALA A 42 5.26 23.38 0.21
CA ALA A 42 5.50 24.35 -0.85
C ALA A 42 4.47 25.50 -0.83
N GLU A 43 3.23 25.21 -0.45
CA GLU A 43 2.16 26.20 -0.25
C GLU A 43 2.29 26.99 1.07
N LYS A 44 3.31 26.71 1.90
CA LYS A 44 3.47 27.24 3.26
C LYS A 44 2.30 26.91 4.20
N ASN A 45 1.52 25.88 3.88
CA ASN A 45 0.46 25.35 4.74
C ASN A 45 1.05 24.35 5.74
N PHE A 46 1.79 24.87 6.72
CA PHE A 46 2.55 24.07 7.66
C PHE A 46 1.68 23.16 8.53
N ASP A 47 0.46 23.60 8.87
CA ASP A 47 -0.47 22.80 9.67
C ASP A 47 -0.85 21.50 8.96
N LYS A 48 -1.20 21.58 7.67
CA LYS A 48 -1.51 20.37 6.88
C LYS A 48 -0.27 19.55 6.58
N ALA A 49 0.85 20.19 6.23
CA ALA A 49 2.10 19.49 5.96
C ALA A 49 2.53 18.62 7.16
N LYS A 50 2.45 19.17 8.39
CA LYS A 50 2.75 18.44 9.62
C LYS A 50 1.88 17.20 9.80
N ILE A 51 0.58 17.28 9.50
CA ILE A 51 -0.34 16.15 9.60
C ILE A 51 0.05 15.04 8.61
N GLU A 52 0.31 15.41 7.35
CA GLU A 52 0.68 14.44 6.32
C GLU A 52 2.02 13.75 6.64
N PHE A 53 3.04 14.49 7.08
CA PHE A 53 4.31 13.88 7.50
C PHE A 53 4.15 12.99 8.74
N LYS A 54 3.29 13.35 9.70
CA LYS A 54 2.96 12.46 10.83
C LYS A 54 2.31 11.15 10.36
N ASN A 55 1.54 11.17 9.27
CA ASN A 55 0.95 9.95 8.70
C ASN A 55 2.00 9.06 8.03
N VAL A 56 3.05 9.63 7.42
CA VAL A 56 4.22 8.87 6.93
C VAL A 56 4.86 8.11 8.09
N LEU A 57 5.15 8.78 9.20
CA LEU A 57 5.77 8.16 10.39
C LEU A 57 4.88 7.14 11.09
N GLN A 58 3.55 7.27 11.00
CA GLN A 58 2.64 6.24 11.50
C GLN A 58 2.69 4.95 10.66
N ILE A 59 3.01 5.04 9.37
CA ILE A 59 3.15 3.89 8.48
C ILE A 59 4.56 3.30 8.59
N ASP A 60 5.58 4.14 8.55
CA ASP A 60 6.98 3.75 8.69
C ASP A 60 7.68 4.66 9.70
N PRO A 61 7.73 4.25 10.99
CA PRO A 61 8.37 5.05 12.03
C PRO A 61 9.86 5.30 11.83
N LYS A 62 10.51 4.59 10.89
CA LYS A 62 11.94 4.76 10.57
C LYS A 62 12.20 5.80 9.48
N ASP A 63 11.15 6.35 8.87
CA ASP A 63 11.21 7.36 7.80
C ASP A 63 11.33 8.80 8.39
N ALA A 64 11.98 8.92 9.55
CA ALA A 64 12.15 10.15 10.34
C ALA A 64 13.47 10.86 10.04
#